data_AF-A0A8T6FT21-F1
#
_entry.id   AF-A0A8T6FT21-F1
#
_cell.length_a   1.000
_cell.length_b   1.000
_cell.length_c   1.000
_cell.angle_alpha   90.00
_cell.angle_beta   90.00
_cell.angle_gamma   90.00
#
_symmetry.space_group_name_H-M   'P 1'
#
loop_
_entity.id
_entity.type
_entity.pdbx_description
1 polymer ?
#
loop_
_entity_poly.entity_id
_entity_poly.type
_entity_poly.pdbx_seq_one_letter_code
_entity_poly.pdbx_strand_id
1 'polypeptide(L)'
;MGEHRVPGIDDVVADAWQAFAHAAALPSRVSPAIPILFFGNLNAYRASPLRVLTTGLNPSLHEFPEDDPFQRFPASCTDYRGVRHG
;
A
#
# COMPACT_ATOMS: atom_id res chain seq x y z
N MET A 1 26.85 -6.99 -20.72
CA MET A 1 25.69 -6.14 -20.42
C MET A 1 24.64 -7.04 -19.81
N GLY A 2 24.43 -6.98 -18.49
CA GLY A 2 23.40 -7.78 -17.83
C GLY A 2 22.04 -7.15 -18.07
N GLU A 3 21.06 -7.95 -18.49
CA GLU A 3 19.69 -7.48 -18.65
C GLU A 3 19.17 -6.95 -17.32
N HIS A 4 18.82 -5.66 -17.27
CA HIS A 4 18.16 -5.07 -16.12
C HIS A 4 16.72 -5.57 -16.11
N ARG A 5 16.46 -6.70 -15.44
CA ARG A 5 15.10 -7.19 -15.24
C ARG A 5 14.32 -6.13 -14.46
N VAL A 6 13.21 -5.68 -15.04
CA VAL A 6 12.24 -4.86 -14.31
C VAL A 6 11.52 -5.78 -13.31
N PRO A 7 11.48 -5.45 -12.01
CA PRO A 7 10.78 -6.26 -11.01
C PRO A 7 9.31 -6.44 -11.39
N GLY A 8 8.79 -7.64 -11.20
CA GLY A 8 7.35 -7.89 -11.29
C GLY A 8 6.61 -7.27 -10.11
N ILE A 9 5.28 -7.17 -10.21
CA ILE A 9 4.46 -6.61 -9.11
C ILE A 9 4.63 -7.41 -7.81
N ASP A 10 4.76 -8.73 -7.90
CA ASP A 10 4.96 -9.62 -6.75
C ASP A 10 6.30 -9.35 -6.04
N ASP A 11 7.36 -9.08 -6.81
CA ASP A 11 8.68 -8.73 -6.28
C ASP A 11 8.58 -7.42 -5.47
N VAL A 12 7.91 -6.41 -6.03
CA VAL A 12 7.74 -5.11 -5.38
C VAL A 12 6.87 -5.21 -4.12
N VAL A 13 5.83 -6.05 -4.15
CA VAL A 13 4.98 -6.32 -2.98
C VAL A 13 5.81 -7.00 -1.88
N ALA A 14 6.61 -8.01 -2.21
CA ALA A 14 7.47 -8.70 -1.24
C ALA A 14 8.49 -7.74 -0.61
N ASP A 15 9.16 -6.93 -1.42
CA ASP A 15 10.12 -5.93 -0.96
C ASP A 15 9.47 -4.91 -0.01
N ALA A 16 8.25 -4.47 -0.31
CA ALA A 16 7.51 -3.53 0.54
C ALA A 16 7.18 -4.12 1.91
N TRP A 17 6.77 -5.40 1.96
CA TRP A 17 6.54 -6.10 3.22
C TRP A 17 7.82 -6.29 4.02
N GLN A 18 8.93 -6.62 3.35
CA GLN A 18 10.23 -6.74 4.01
C GLN A 18 10.68 -5.40 4.61
N ALA A 19 10.58 -4.30 3.86
CA ALA A 19 10.88 -2.96 4.37
C ALA A 19 9.98 -2.57 5.54
N PHE A 20 8.69 -2.90 5.48
CA PHE A 20 7.73 -2.66 6.57
C PHE A 20 8.05 -3.47 7.83
N ALA A 21 8.49 -4.72 7.68
CA ALA A 21 8.95 -5.56 8.78
C ALA A 21 10.21 -4.98 9.45
N HIS A 22 11.18 -4.50 8.66
CA HIS A 22 12.37 -3.83 9.20
C HIS A 22 12.02 -2.54 9.96
N ALA A 23 10.99 -1.82 9.52
CA ALA A 23 10.48 -0.64 10.20
C ALA A 23 9.72 -0.95 11.51
N ALA A 24 9.55 -2.22 11.89
CA ALA A 24 8.79 -2.60 13.07
C ALA A 24 9.35 -2.07 14.39
N ALA A 25 10.66 -1.83 14.45
CA ALA A 25 11.32 -1.29 15.64
C ALA A 25 11.19 0.23 15.78
N LEU A 26 10.62 0.93 14.79
CA LEU A 26 10.49 2.39 14.85
C LEU A 26 9.42 2.79 15.87
N PRO A 27 9.74 3.66 16.86
CA PRO A 27 8.77 4.12 17.85
C PRO A 27 7.58 4.89 17.24
N SER A 28 7.78 5.46 16.05
CA SER A 28 6.78 6.23 15.32
C SER A 28 5.80 5.36 14.52
N ARG A 29 5.93 4.02 14.55
CA ARG A 29 5.04 3.14 13.80
C ARG A 29 3.69 3.01 14.52
N VAL A 30 2.65 3.59 13.92
CA VAL A 30 1.26 3.41 14.35
C VAL A 30 0.79 2.00 13.95
N SER A 31 0.05 1.33 14.84
CA SER A 31 -0.53 0.02 14.59
C SER A 31 -2.05 0.04 14.86
N PRO A 32 -2.87 -0.68 14.07
CA PRO A 32 -2.49 -1.52 12.93
C PRO A 32 -2.10 -0.71 11.68
N ALA A 33 -1.20 -1.24 10.85
CA ALA A 33 -0.75 -0.61 9.61
C ALA A 33 -0.33 -1.65 8.57
N ILE A 34 -0.35 -1.26 7.30
CA ILE A 34 0.11 -2.05 6.15
C ILE A 34 1.03 -1.19 5.26
N PRO A 35 1.99 -1.78 4.53
CA PRO A 35 2.76 -1.03 3.54
C PRO A 35 1.86 -0.58 2.38
N ILE A 36 2.03 0.68 1.96
CA ILE A 36 1.41 1.21 0.74
C ILE A 36 2.52 1.38 -0.29
N LEU A 37 2.33 0.79 -1.47
CA LEU A 37 3.28 0.94 -2.57
C LEU A 37 3.30 2.40 -3.03
N PHE A 38 4.51 2.89 -3.31
CA PHE A 38 4.68 4.22 -3.88
C PHE A 38 4.32 4.20 -5.36
N PHE A 39 3.27 4.91 -5.74
CA PHE A 39 2.85 5.07 -7.14
C PHE A 39 3.33 6.41 -7.68
N GLY A 40 4.60 6.45 -8.11
CA GLY A 40 5.21 7.65 -8.68
C GLY A 40 6.59 7.38 -9.26
N ASN A 41 7.24 8.44 -9.74
CA ASN A 41 8.61 8.34 -10.25
C ASN A 41 9.62 8.43 -9.11
N LEU A 42 10.08 7.26 -8.62
CA LEU A 42 10.98 7.17 -7.47
C LEU A 42 12.33 7.87 -7.72
N ASN A 43 12.85 7.79 -8.94
CA ASN A 43 14.12 8.42 -9.30
C ASN A 43 14.01 9.95 -9.28
N ALA A 44 12.93 10.49 -9.87
CA ALA A 44 12.64 11.92 -9.82
C ALA A 44 12.43 12.40 -8.37
N TYR A 45 11.71 11.63 -7.56
CA TYR A 45 11.50 11.93 -6.14
C TYR A 45 12.82 11.99 -5.36
N ARG A 46 13.73 11.03 -5.56
CA ARG A 46 15.04 10.99 -4.89
C ARG A 46 15.97 12.14 -5.32
N ALA A 47 15.94 12.49 -6.61
CA ALA A 47 16.74 13.55 -7.20
C ALA A 47 16.23 14.96 -6.87
N SER A 48 14.97 15.10 -6.45
CA SER A 48 14.39 16.39 -6.12
C SER A 48 14.98 16.97 -4.82
N PRO A 49 15.43 18.25 -4.81
CA PRO A 49 15.85 18.93 -3.60
C PRO A 49 14.68 19.16 -2.62
N LEU A 50 13.44 19.23 -3.13
CA LEU A 50 12.21 19.27 -2.35
C LEU A 50 11.43 17.97 -2.51
N ARG A 51 11.20 17.26 -1.41
CA ARG A 51 10.48 15.98 -1.41
C ARG A 51 9.11 16.17 -0.78
N VAL A 52 8.06 16.07 -1.62
CA VAL A 52 6.68 16.11 -1.16
C VAL A 52 6.16 14.68 -1.10
N LEU A 53 5.70 14.24 0.08
CA LEU A 53 4.88 13.05 0.21
C LEU A 53 3.43 13.49 0.42
N THR A 54 2.53 12.94 -0.37
CA THR A 54 1.10 13.02 -0.11
C THR A 54 0.70 11.78 0.67
N THR A 55 0.22 11.96 1.89
CA THR A 55 -0.32 10.88 2.72
C THR A 55 -1.83 11.02 2.80
N GLY A 56 -2.57 10.01 2.35
CA GLY A 56 -3.98 9.88 2.74
C GLY A 56 -4.04 9.33 4.16
N LEU A 57 -5.03 9.76 4.95
CA LEU A 57 -5.38 9.02 6.16
C LEU A 57 -5.85 7.63 5.73
N ASN A 58 -5.25 6.59 6.31
CA ASN A 58 -5.80 5.26 6.15
C ASN A 58 -7.21 5.28 6.75
N PRO A 59 -8.21 4.82 6.00
CA PRO A 59 -9.57 4.75 6.51
C PRO A 59 -9.60 3.88 7.77
N SER A 60 -10.25 4.37 8.82
CA SER A 60 -10.51 3.64 10.04
C SER A 60 -11.71 2.69 9.87
N LEU A 61 -12.05 1.99 10.94
CA LEU A 61 -13.26 1.16 11.00
C LEU A 61 -14.55 1.99 10.81
N HIS A 62 -14.53 3.30 11.07
CA HIS A 62 -15.68 4.17 10.76
C HIS A 62 -15.94 4.27 9.26
N GLU A 63 -14.90 4.15 8.44
CA GLU A 63 -15.01 4.22 6.99
C GLU A 63 -15.42 2.89 6.36
N PHE A 64 -15.25 1.78 7.10
CA PHE A 64 -15.61 0.41 6.71
C PHE A 64 -16.26 -0.33 7.90
N PRO A 65 -17.54 -0.05 8.22
CA PRO A 65 -18.25 -0.69 9.31
C PRO A 65 -18.27 -2.21 9.16
N GLU A 66 -18.17 -2.98 10.25
CA GLU A 66 -18.17 -4.46 10.16
C GLU A 66 -19.45 -5.02 9.54
N ASP A 67 -20.60 -4.39 9.86
CA ASP A 67 -21.91 -4.82 9.37
C ASP A 67 -22.14 -4.49 7.88
N ASP A 68 -21.50 -3.44 7.37
CA ASP A 68 -21.56 -3.06 5.97
C ASP A 68 -20.26 -2.37 5.50
N PRO A 69 -19.19 -3.13 5.23
CA PRO A 69 -17.88 -2.58 4.89
C PRO A 69 -17.90 -1.80 3.59
N PHE A 70 -18.84 -2.10 2.70
CA PHE A 70 -18.91 -1.50 1.37
C PHE A 70 -19.90 -0.34 1.28
N GLN A 71 -20.48 0.09 2.41
CA GLN A 71 -21.46 1.19 2.45
C GLN A 71 -20.94 2.44 1.73
N ARG A 72 -19.67 2.81 1.93
CA ARG A 72 -19.04 3.97 1.26
C ARG A 72 -18.60 3.69 -0.16
N PHE A 73 -18.37 2.43 -0.53
CA PHE A 73 -17.85 2.03 -1.84
C PHE A 73 -18.63 0.83 -2.40
N PRO A 74 -19.90 1.02 -2.81
CA PRO A 74 -20.75 -0.10 -3.24
C PRO A 74 -20.19 -0.85 -4.46
N ALA A 75 -19.52 -0.14 -5.36
CA ALA A 75 -18.92 -0.73 -6.56
C ALA A 75 -17.84 -1.77 -6.23
N SER A 76 -17.09 -1.61 -5.14
CA SER A 76 -16.07 -2.58 -4.71
C SER A 76 -16.63 -3.85 -4.07
N CYS A 77 -17.92 -3.90 -3.73
CA CYS A 77 -18.57 -5.11 -3.19
C CYS A 77 -18.61 -6.23 -4.25
N THR A 78 -18.87 -5.88 -5.51
CA THR A 78 -18.98 -6.83 -6.62
C THR A 78 -17.67 -7.57 -6.87
N ASP A 79 -16.55 -6.85 -6.85
CA ASP A 79 -15.22 -7.44 -7.07
C ASP A 79 -14.77 -8.31 -5.88
N TYR A 80 -15.05 -7.88 -4.65
CA TYR A 80 -14.64 -8.63 -3.45
C TYR A 80 -15.35 -9.99 -3.31
N ARG A 81 -16.64 -10.06 -3.68
CA ARG A 81 -17.41 -11.31 -3.65
C ARG A 81 -16.94 -12.32 -4.71
N GLY A 82 -16.32 -11.86 -5.81
CA GLY A 82 -15.71 -12.73 -6.81
C GLY A 82 -14.46 -13.45 -6.33
N VAL A 83 -13.75 -12.92 -5.34
CA VAL A 83 -12.46 -13.46 -4.83
C VAL A 83 -12.66 -14.56 -3.78
N ARG A 84 -13.80 -14.61 -3.07
CA ARG A 84 -14.06 -15.61 -2.03
C ARG A 84 -14.56 -16.98 -2.56
N HIS A 85 -14.70 -17.14 -3.87
CA HIS A 85 -15.14 -18.37 -4.50
C HIS A 85 -14.07 -19.02 -5.41
N GLY A 86 -12.79 -18.64 -5.27
CA GLY A 86 -11.64 -19.27 -5.93
C GLY A 86 -10.74 -20.00 -4.95
#